data_AF-A0A4Q6VKV8-F1
#
_entry.id   AF-A0A4Q6VKV8-F1
#
_cell.length_a   1.000
_cell.length_b   1.000
_cell.length_c   1.000
_cell.angle_alpha   90.00
_cell.angle_beta   90.00
_cell.angle_gamma   90.00
#
_symmetry.space_group_name_H-M   'P 1'
#
loop_
_entity.id
_entity.type
_entity.pdbx_description
1 polymer ?
#
loop_
_entity_poly.entity_id
_entity_poly.type
_entity_poly.pdbx_seq_one_letter_code
_entity_poly.pdbx_strand_id
1 'polypeptide(L)'
;MRDTEVADLASFLQARLDEDEAAARAESPGPAEDTAGLKARVLADVAAKRGVLRFVEQMQRNSEHADFMVHGPAMIALSAMVFPLRHLVTAYAAHPGYQPEWEPNEEELEPDARFSRPGRA
;
A
#
# COMPACT_ATOMS: atom_id res chain seq x y z
N MET A 1 -14.50 9.08 -4.16
CA MET A 1 -13.68 8.59 -5.30
C MET A 1 -12.40 7.96 -4.79
N ARG A 2 -11.57 8.67 -4.01
CA ARG A 2 -10.32 8.09 -3.47
C ARG A 2 -10.54 6.92 -2.51
N ASP A 3 -11.66 6.87 -1.78
CA ASP A 3 -11.92 5.77 -0.83
C ASP A 3 -12.14 4.41 -1.52
N THR A 4 -12.84 4.43 -2.67
CA THR A 4 -13.01 3.23 -3.51
C THR A 4 -11.67 2.75 -4.05
N GLU A 5 -10.84 3.68 -4.52
CA GLU A 5 -9.49 3.37 -5.00
C GLU A 5 -8.60 2.77 -3.89
N VAL A 6 -8.63 3.32 -2.67
CA VAL A 6 -7.91 2.73 -1.53
C VAL A 6 -8.36 1.30 -1.26
N ALA A 7 -9.66 1.03 -1.33
CA ALA A 7 -10.20 -0.31 -1.13
C ALA A 7 -9.76 -1.29 -2.23
N ASP A 8 -9.76 -0.84 -3.49
CA ASP A 8 -9.33 -1.65 -4.64
C ASP A 8 -7.83 -1.96 -4.55
N LEU A 9 -6.99 -0.95 -4.29
CA LEU A 9 -5.54 -1.11 -4.09
C LEU A 9 -5.23 -2.04 -2.92
N ALA A 10 -5.91 -1.88 -1.78
CA ALA A 10 -5.72 -2.71 -0.60
C ALA A 10 -6.12 -4.17 -0.86
N SER A 11 -7.25 -4.39 -1.55
CA SER A 11 -7.73 -5.73 -1.89
C SER A 11 -6.79 -6.43 -2.87
N PHE A 12 -6.33 -5.72 -3.90
CA PHE A 12 -5.36 -6.23 -4.85
C PHE A 12 -4.03 -6.58 -4.16
N LEU A 13 -3.50 -5.67 -3.33
CA LEU A 13 -2.25 -5.90 -2.60
C LEU A 13 -2.38 -7.08 -1.64
N GLN A 14 -3.49 -7.22 -0.91
CA GLN A 14 -3.72 -8.35 -0.01
C GLN A 14 -3.62 -9.69 -0.76
N ALA A 15 -4.29 -9.82 -1.91
CA ALA A 15 -4.25 -11.04 -2.70
C ALA A 15 -2.83 -11.38 -3.18
N ARG A 16 -2.06 -10.37 -3.61
CA ARG A 16 -0.67 -10.57 -4.05
C ARG A 16 0.26 -10.93 -2.90
N LEU A 17 0.05 -10.37 -1.72
CA LEU A 17 0.82 -10.74 -0.52
C LEU A 17 0.53 -12.18 -0.08
N ASP A 18 -0.70 -12.66 -0.26
CA ASP A 18 -1.06 -14.05 0.01
C ASP A 18 -0.37 -15.01 -0.97
N GLU A 19 -0.27 -14.63 -2.25
CA GLU A 19 0.49 -15.37 -3.26
C GLU A 19 2.00 -15.38 -2.99
N ASP A 20 2.59 -14.23 -2.67
CA ASP A 20 4.01 -14.11 -2.34
C ASP A 20 4.37 -14.95 -1.10
N GLU A 21 3.52 -14.94 -0.08
CA GLU A 21 3.71 -15.79 1.10
C GLU A 21 3.61 -17.28 0.74
N ALA A 22 2.60 -17.67 -0.04
CA ALA A 22 2.43 -19.05 -0.47
C ALA A 22 3.64 -19.55 -1.27
N ALA A 23 4.11 -18.74 -2.22
CA ALA A 23 5.29 -19.04 -3.03
C ALA A 23 6.56 -19.17 -2.16
N ALA A 24 6.80 -18.19 -1.27
CA ALA A 24 7.95 -18.23 -0.36
C ALA A 24 7.90 -19.46 0.58
N ARG A 25 6.71 -19.85 1.04
CA ARG A 25 6.54 -21.03 1.90
C ARG A 25 6.76 -22.33 1.16
N ALA A 26 6.28 -22.45 -0.09
CA ALA A 26 6.45 -23.61 -0.95
C ALA A 26 7.92 -23.85 -1.34
N GLU A 27 8.72 -22.78 -1.42
CA GLU A 27 10.14 -22.90 -1.74
C GLU A 27 10.89 -23.71 -0.68
N SER A 28 11.60 -24.73 -1.14
CA SER A 28 12.47 -25.55 -0.30
C SER A 28 13.88 -24.97 -0.35
N PRO A 29 14.59 -24.89 0.79
CA PRO A 29 15.96 -24.39 0.76
C PRO A 29 16.83 -25.32 -0.10
N GLY A 30 17.14 -24.88 -1.32
CA GLY A 30 18.07 -25.56 -2.20
C GLY A 30 19.52 -25.44 -1.71
N PRO A 31 20.47 -26.12 -2.36
CA PRO A 31 21.89 -26.10 -1.98
C PRO A 31 22.59 -24.73 -2.18
N ALA A 32 21.89 -23.74 -2.75
CA ALA A 32 22.41 -22.38 -2.90
C ALA A 32 22.40 -21.65 -1.54
N GLU A 33 23.58 -21.13 -1.16
CA GLU A 33 23.94 -20.64 0.18
C GLU A 33 23.05 -19.52 0.78
N ASP A 34 22.12 -18.91 0.02
CA ASP A 34 21.30 -17.78 0.52
C ASP A 34 19.78 -17.92 0.31
N THR A 35 19.28 -19.08 -0.15
CA THR A 35 17.84 -19.26 -0.42
C THR A 35 16.99 -19.11 0.85
N ALA A 36 17.53 -19.55 2.00
CA ALA A 36 16.85 -19.44 3.29
C ALA A 36 16.78 -17.99 3.80
N GLY A 37 17.83 -17.19 3.60
CA GLY A 37 17.87 -15.78 3.97
C GLY A 37 16.87 -14.96 3.16
N LEU A 38 16.83 -15.19 1.85
CA LEU A 38 15.85 -14.57 0.95
C LEU A 38 14.42 -14.94 1.31
N LYS A 39 14.14 -16.22 1.59
CA LYS A 39 12.80 -16.67 2.06
C LYS A 39 12.37 -15.93 3.33
N ALA A 40 13.25 -15.87 4.33
CA ALA A 40 12.96 -15.17 5.58
C ALA A 40 12.69 -13.67 5.34
N ARG A 41 13.45 -13.04 4.44
CA ARG A 41 13.26 -11.64 4.07
C ARG A 41 11.92 -11.39 3.38
N VAL A 42 11.53 -12.22 2.41
CA VAL A 42 10.23 -12.09 1.72
C VAL A 42 9.07 -12.20 2.72
N LEU A 43 9.13 -13.18 3.64
CA LEU A 43 8.11 -13.33 4.68
C LEU A 43 8.05 -12.11 5.62
N ALA A 44 9.20 -11.51 5.94
CA ALA A 44 9.26 -10.29 6.74
C ALA A 44 8.66 -9.08 5.99
N ASP A 45 8.94 -8.94 4.70
CA ASP A 45 8.37 -7.88 3.86
C ASP A 45 6.85 -8.04 3.70
N VAL A 46 6.34 -9.26 3.53
CA VAL A 46 4.90 -9.56 3.56
C VAL A 46 4.27 -9.14 4.89
N ALA A 47 4.88 -9.53 6.01
CA ALA A 47 4.38 -9.19 7.33
C ALA A 47 4.33 -7.66 7.56
N ALA A 48 5.35 -6.94 7.07
CA ALA A 48 5.41 -5.48 7.14
C ALA A 48 4.29 -4.83 6.31
N LYS A 49 4.11 -5.25 5.06
CA LYS A 49 3.05 -4.71 4.17
C LYS A 49 1.65 -5.03 4.69
N ARG A 50 1.43 -6.21 5.29
CA ARG A 50 0.17 -6.52 5.99
C ARG A 50 -0.07 -5.61 7.21
N GLY A 51 0.98 -5.12 7.86
CA GLY A 51 0.87 -4.09 8.90
C GLY A 51 0.24 -2.81 8.38
N VAL A 52 0.65 -2.37 7.19
CA VAL A 52 0.04 -1.22 6.50
C VAL A 52 -1.43 -1.50 6.16
N LEU A 53 -1.75 -2.67 5.63
CA LEU A 53 -3.13 -3.03 5.28
C LEU A 53 -4.07 -3.09 6.49
N ARG A 54 -3.59 -3.55 7.66
CA ARG A 54 -4.38 -3.49 8.91
C ARG A 54 -4.71 -2.05 9.32
N PHE A 55 -3.80 -1.11 9.10
CA PHE A 55 -4.07 0.31 9.34
C PHE A 55 -5.16 0.82 8.39
N VAL A 56 -5.05 0.49 7.09
CA VAL A 56 -6.06 0.86 6.07
C VAL A 56 -7.43 0.30 6.43
N GLU A 57 -7.52 -0.99 6.78
CA GLU A 57 -8.76 -1.65 7.20
C GLU A 57 -9.38 -0.97 8.43
N GLN A 58 -8.57 -0.60 9.42
CA GLN A 58 -9.05 0.11 10.60
C GLN A 58 -9.59 1.50 10.23
N MET A 59 -8.93 2.22 9.32
CA MET A 59 -9.40 3.52 8.86
C MET A 59 -10.67 3.41 8.00
N GLN A 60 -10.83 2.36 7.20
CA GLN A 60 -12.09 2.08 6.48
C GLN A 60 -13.24 1.84 7.46
N ARG A 61 -13.03 1.05 8.52
CA ARG A 61 -14.06 0.88 9.56
C ARG A 61 -14.39 2.18 10.27
N ASN A 62 -13.38 3.02 10.53
CA ASN A 62 -13.59 4.30 11.18
C ASN A 62 -14.29 5.33 10.27
N SER A 63 -14.13 5.23 8.95
CA SER A 63 -14.82 6.13 8.01
C SER A 63 -16.32 5.84 7.89
N GLU A 64 -16.77 4.65 8.28
CA GLU A 64 -18.20 4.32 8.38
C GLU A 64 -18.84 4.81 9.69
N HIS A 65 -18.05 5.39 10.61
CA HIS A 65 -18.54 5.78 11.93
C HIS A 65 -19.40 7.06 11.89
N ALA A 66 -20.46 7.12 12.69
CA ALA A 66 -21.37 8.29 12.72
C ALA A 66 -20.77 9.52 13.42
N ASP A 67 -19.84 9.31 14.37
CA ASP A 67 -19.11 10.40 15.02
C ASP A 67 -18.12 11.06 14.05
N PHE A 68 -18.33 12.34 13.78
CA PHE A 68 -17.48 13.16 12.92
C PHE A 68 -16.01 13.18 13.37
N MET A 69 -15.76 13.14 14.68
CA MET A 69 -14.39 13.14 15.24
C MET A 69 -13.65 11.82 15.00
N VAL A 70 -14.37 10.76 14.60
CA VAL A 70 -13.80 9.48 14.17
C VAL A 70 -13.75 9.41 12.65
N HIS A 71 -14.86 9.76 11.99
CA HIS A 71 -15.02 9.74 10.54
C HIS A 71 -14.03 10.67 9.81
N GLY A 72 -13.96 11.94 10.22
CA GLY A 72 -13.15 12.96 9.53
C GLY A 72 -11.67 12.60 9.46
N PRO A 73 -11.01 12.29 10.60
CA PRO A 73 -9.61 11.84 10.61
C PRO A 73 -9.38 10.56 9.79
N ALA A 74 -10.32 9.63 9.80
CA ALA A 74 -10.21 8.39 9.03
C ALA A 74 -10.21 8.65 7.51
N MET A 75 -11.10 9.51 7.02
CA MET A 75 -11.14 9.90 5.60
C MET A 75 -9.86 10.61 5.14
N ILE A 76 -9.30 11.47 5.99
CA ILE A 76 -8.01 12.13 5.73
C ILE A 76 -6.88 11.09 5.66
N ALA A 77 -6.84 10.16 6.62
CA ALA A 77 -5.83 9.11 6.65
C ALA A 77 -5.91 8.19 5.42
N LEU A 78 -7.11 7.76 5.01
CA LEU A 78 -7.31 6.96 3.80
C LEU A 78 -6.84 7.71 2.55
N SER A 79 -7.19 8.99 2.44
CA SER A 79 -6.76 9.83 1.31
C SER A 79 -5.24 9.93 1.20
N ALA A 80 -4.53 10.00 2.34
CA ALA A 80 -3.07 10.02 2.38
C ALA A 80 -2.43 8.66 2.06
N MET A 81 -3.17 7.55 2.20
CA MET A 81 -2.67 6.20 1.93
C MET A 81 -2.70 5.80 0.44
N VAL A 82 -3.42 6.52 -0.42
CA VAL A 82 -3.47 6.23 -1.87
C VAL A 82 -2.07 6.18 -2.46
N PHE A 83 -1.25 7.19 -2.21
CA PHE A 83 0.08 7.32 -2.82
C PHE A 83 1.04 6.18 -2.41
N PRO A 84 1.22 5.86 -1.10
CA PRO A 84 1.99 4.67 -0.70
C PRO A 84 1.45 3.36 -1.28
N LEU A 85 0.12 3.17 -1.34
CA LEU A 85 -0.47 1.95 -1.86
C LEU A 85 -0.21 1.79 -3.36
N ARG A 86 -0.32 2.85 -4.16
CA ARG A 86 0.07 2.86 -5.57
C ARG A 86 1.50 2.38 -5.76
N HIS A 87 2.45 2.89 -4.97
CA HIS A 87 3.84 2.44 -5.00
C HIS A 87 4.04 0.97 -4.59
N LEU A 88 3.23 0.43 -3.67
CA LEU A 88 3.33 -0.97 -3.29
C LEU A 88 2.79 -1.91 -4.37
N VAL A 89 1.74 -1.51 -5.09
CA VAL A 89 1.15 -2.34 -6.15
C VAL A 89 1.97 -2.37 -7.43
N THR A 90 2.87 -1.40 -7.67
CA THR A 90 3.75 -1.41 -8.87
C THR A 90 4.68 -2.61 -8.92
N ALA A 91 4.99 -3.24 -7.78
CA ALA A 91 5.71 -4.50 -7.72
C ALA A 91 5.02 -5.62 -8.54
N TYR A 92 3.72 -5.47 -8.81
CA TYR A 92 2.88 -6.40 -9.54
C TYR A 92 2.37 -5.82 -10.87
N ALA A 93 3.05 -4.83 -11.46
CA ALA A 93 2.62 -4.19 -12.71
C ALA A 93 2.44 -5.17 -13.89
N ALA A 94 3.15 -6.31 -13.88
CA ALA A 94 3.01 -7.37 -14.87
C ALA A 94 1.80 -8.31 -14.63
N HIS A 95 1.09 -8.17 -13.51
CA HIS A 95 -0.04 -9.01 -13.16
C HIS A 95 -1.30 -8.60 -13.96
N PRO A 96 -2.09 -9.51 -14.55
CA PRO A 96 -3.25 -9.16 -15.39
C PRO A 96 -4.35 -8.34 -14.71
N GLY A 97 -4.45 -8.45 -13.38
CA GLY A 97 -5.38 -7.65 -12.56
C GLY A 97 -4.83 -6.30 -12.09
N TYR A 98 -3.58 -5.95 -12.43
CA TYR A 98 -3.05 -4.62 -12.20
C TYR A 98 -3.71 -3.63 -13.16
N GLN A 99 -4.08 -2.46 -12.65
CA GLN A 99 -4.69 -1.41 -13.45
C GLN A 99 -3.67 -0.29 -13.71
N PRO A 100 -3.41 0.11 -14.97
CA PRO A 100 -2.43 1.16 -15.29
C PRO A 100 -2.69 2.50 -14.60
N GLU A 101 -3.96 2.83 -14.32
CA GLU A 101 -4.34 4.02 -13.55
C GLU A 101 -3.83 4.05 -12.11
N TRP A 102 -3.32 2.94 -11.58
CA TRP A 102 -2.68 2.86 -10.27
C TRP A 102 -1.20 3.24 -10.30
N GLU A 103 -0.63 3.57 -11.47
CA GLU A 103 0.73 4.08 -11.54
C GLU A 103 0.88 5.35 -10.67
N PRO A 104 1.92 5.45 -9.84
CA PRO A 104 2.18 6.65 -9.06
C PRO A 104 2.34 7.87 -9.96
N ASN A 105 1.63 8.95 -9.64
CA ASN A 105 1.85 10.24 -10.27
C ASN A 105 2.82 11.07 -9.40
N GLU A 106 4.04 11.28 -9.88
CA GLU A 106 5.05 12.07 -9.15
C GLU A 106 4.64 13.54 -8.96
N GLU A 107 3.74 14.07 -9.79
CA GLU A 107 3.19 15.42 -9.63
C GLU A 107 2.38 15.57 -8.32
N GLU A 108 1.93 14.47 -7.71
CA GLU A 108 1.26 14.50 -6.40
C GLU A 108 2.20 14.88 -5.24
N LEU A 109 3.51 14.78 -5.44
CA LEU A 109 4.53 15.20 -4.48
C LEU A 109 4.93 16.67 -4.64
N GLU A 110 4.57 17.30 -5.76
CA GLU A 110 4.93 18.69 -6.01
C GLU A 110 4.26 19.60 -4.97
N PRO A 111 5.03 20.47 -4.30
CA PRO A 111 4.46 21.40 -3.34
C PRO A 111 3.41 22.27 -4.03
N ASP A 112 2.19 22.27 -3.49
CA ASP A 112 1.15 23.17 -3.98
C ASP A 112 1.68 24.60 -3.96
N ALA A 113 1.67 25.26 -5.11
CA ALA A 113 2.19 26.61 -5.28
C ALA A 113 1.54 27.62 -4.31
N ARG A 114 0.34 27.34 -3.79
CA ARG A 114 -0.34 28.15 -2.76
C ARG A 114 0.31 28.05 -1.38
N PHE A 115 1.00 26.94 -1.09
CA PHE A 115 1.71 26.70 0.17
C PHE A 115 3.22 26.93 0.05
N SER A 116 3.74 27.04 -1.18
CA SER A 116 5.11 27.47 -1.47
C SER A 116 5.27 28.95 -1.13
N ARG A 117 5.84 29.25 0.05
CA ARG A 117 6.21 30.63 0.41
C ARG A 117 7.38 31.08 -0.47
N PRO A 118 7.30 32.24 -1.15
CA PRO A 118 8.49 32.83 -1.74
C PRO A 118 9.49 33.11 -0.60
N GLY A 119 10.69 32.54 -0.73
CA GLY A 119 11.74 32.63 0.28
C GLY A 119 11.96 34.07 0.70
N ARG A 120 11.94 34.32 2.00
CA ARG A 120 12.36 35.59 2.59
C ARG A 120 13.88 35.68 2.41
N ALA A 121 14.33 36.41 1.38
CA ALA A 121 15.71 36.87 1.26
C ALA A 121 16.02 37.93 2.33
#